data_AF-H0EV26-F1
#
_entry.id   AF-H0EV26-F1
#
_cell.length_a   1.000
_cell.length_b   1.000
_cell.length_c   1.000
_cell.angle_alpha   90.00
_cell.angle_beta   90.00
_cell.angle_gamma   90.00
#
_symmetry.space_group_name_H-M   'P 1'
#
loop_
_entity.id
_entity.type
_entity.pdbx_description
1 polymer ?
#
loop_
_entity_poly.entity_id
_entity_poly.type
_entity_poly.pdbx_seq_one_letter_code
_entity_poly.pdbx_strand_id
1 'polypeptide(L)'
;MSTAAEILAKHPAKGLYTLGALLINALKLPLWIFYHLSSSTRQHSRWSLRQAVATRALRTALWHFSFMRVNTPLILQPTAKEKGLLVTIPPSTKGGVYMGICDDEEVKPEKICGYWYPSAFNEDEDRGKKIVLHFHGGAYWRFGGWESGRDAAEISCYYECIWTCCGAFVVALGGSGE
;
A
#
# COMPACT_ATOMS: atom_id res chain seq x y z
N MET A 1 25.55 -11.74 14.41
CA MET A 1 25.20 -10.70 15.41
C MET A 1 23.88 -10.07 14.97
N SER A 2 22.82 -10.18 15.77
CA SER A 2 21.53 -9.59 15.41
C SER A 2 21.63 -8.07 15.47
N THR A 3 21.22 -7.38 14.42
CA THR A 3 21.32 -5.91 14.37
C THR A 3 20.27 -5.28 15.31
N ALA A 4 20.50 -4.04 15.77
CA ALA A 4 19.53 -3.34 16.62
C ALA A 4 18.12 -3.27 15.99
N ALA A 5 18.05 -3.22 14.65
CA ALA A 5 16.81 -3.24 13.89
C ALA A 5 16.07 -4.59 13.96
N GLU A 6 16.79 -5.72 14.03
CA GLU A 6 16.18 -7.05 14.16
C GLU A 6 15.61 -7.30 15.54
N ILE A 7 16.29 -6.83 16.59
CA ILE A 7 15.79 -6.89 17.97
C ILE A 7 14.51 -6.07 18.09
N LEU A 8 14.47 -4.89 17.47
CA LEU A 8 13.32 -4.00 17.48
C LEU A 8 12.11 -4.52 16.70
N ALA A 9 12.34 -5.37 15.70
CA ALA A 9 11.27 -5.98 14.90
C ALA A 9 10.52 -7.10 15.65
N LYS A 10 11.07 -7.61 16.76
CA LYS A 10 10.48 -8.68 17.58
C LYS A 10 9.69 -8.13 18.76
N HIS A 11 8.58 -8.79 19.08
CA HIS A 11 7.88 -8.55 20.35
C HIS A 11 8.73 -9.12 21.50
N PRO A 12 8.84 -8.44 22.66
CA PRO A 12 8.11 -7.23 23.08
C PRO A 12 8.77 -5.89 22.72
N ALA A 13 10.03 -5.88 22.26
CA ALA A 13 10.81 -4.66 22.01
C ALA A 13 10.12 -3.67 21.05
N LYS A 14 9.44 -4.20 20.03
CA LYS A 14 8.62 -3.42 19.09
C LYS A 14 7.52 -2.60 19.78
N GLY A 15 6.85 -3.20 20.77
CA GLY A 15 5.78 -2.56 21.52
C GLY A 15 6.32 -1.43 22.40
N LEU A 16 7.41 -1.68 23.11
CA LEU A 16 8.06 -0.67 23.96
C LEU A 16 8.57 0.52 23.15
N TYR A 17 9.16 0.25 21.98
CA TYR A 17 9.57 1.30 21.06
C TYR A 17 8.39 2.09 20.50
N THR A 18 7.30 1.42 20.12
CA THR A 18 6.09 2.10 19.63
C THR A 18 5.54 3.05 20.69
N LEU A 19 5.44 2.59 21.95
CA LEU A 19 4.98 3.42 23.05
C LEU A 19 5.91 4.62 23.30
N GLY A 20 7.22 4.38 23.34
CA GLY A 20 8.21 5.44 23.48
C GLY A 20 8.16 6.46 22.34
N ALA A 21 8.03 6.00 21.10
CA ALA A 21 7.86 6.83 19.93
C ALA A 21 6.58 7.67 20.02
N LEU A 22 5.45 7.10 20.41
CA LEU A 22 4.19 7.84 20.60
C LEU A 22 4.34 8.94 21.65
N LEU A 23 4.93 8.63 22.81
CA LEU A 23 5.14 9.60 23.89
C LEU A 23 6.07 10.74 23.45
N ILE A 24 7.21 10.41 22.82
CA ILE A 24 8.16 11.41 22.33
C ILE A 24 7.52 12.30 21.26
N ASN A 25 6.73 11.73 20.34
CA ASN A 25 6.06 12.51 19.30
C ASN A 25 4.92 13.36 19.85
N ALA A 26 4.20 12.89 20.88
CA ALA A 26 3.20 13.69 21.59
C ALA A 26 3.84 14.90 22.28
N LEU A 27 5.01 14.72 22.91
CA LEU A 27 5.79 15.82 23.50
C LEU A 27 6.36 16.79 22.46
N LYS A 28 6.68 16.31 21.26
CA LYS A 28 7.15 17.15 20.13
C LYS A 28 6.02 17.93 19.45
N LEU A 29 4.76 17.52 19.62
CA LEU A 29 3.63 18.13 18.92
C LEU A 29 3.46 19.62 19.26
N PRO A 30 3.51 20.08 20.54
CA PRO A 30 3.47 21.51 20.86
C PRO A 30 4.64 22.28 20.25
N LEU A 31 5.83 21.68 20.21
CA LEU A 31 7.01 22.29 19.59
C LEU A 31 6.84 22.47 18.08
N TRP A 32 6.25 21.50 17.38
CA TRP A 32 5.93 21.63 15.96
C TRP A 32 4.87 22.69 15.69
N ILE A 33 3.84 22.76 16.53
CA ILE A 33 2.82 23.80 16.43
C ILE A 33 3.46 25.18 16.57
N PHE A 34 4.29 25.37 17.60
CA PHE A 34 4.98 26.64 17.83
C PHE A 34 5.94 26.98 16.68
N TYR A 35 6.74 26.01 16.22
CA TYR A 35 7.68 26.19 15.12
C TYR A 35 6.97 26.59 13.82
N HIS A 36 5.79 26.02 13.52
CA HIS A 36 5.03 26.28 12.30
C HIS A 36 4.01 27.44 12.41
N LEU A 37 3.97 28.16 13.54
CA LEU A 37 3.20 29.42 13.65
C LEU A 37 3.63 30.40 12.57
N SER A 38 4.94 30.57 12.37
CA SER A 38 5.47 31.33 11.24
C SER A 38 5.17 30.60 9.92
N SER A 39 4.66 31.33 8.92
CA SER A 39 4.44 30.77 7.59
C SER A 39 5.76 30.44 6.86
N SER A 40 6.86 31.11 7.20
CA SER A 40 8.17 30.91 6.57
C SER A 40 8.84 29.58 6.93
N THR A 41 8.47 28.97 8.06
CA THR A 41 9.05 27.71 8.56
C THR A 41 8.22 26.48 8.19
N ARG A 42 7.10 26.68 7.48
CA ARG A 42 6.27 25.61 6.95
C ARG A 42 6.93 25.01 5.70
N GLN A 43 6.57 23.77 5.38
CA GLN A 43 7.05 23.07 4.18
C GLN A 43 6.66 23.84 2.90
N HIS A 44 5.55 24.57 2.95
CA HIS A 44 5.14 25.49 1.91
C HIS A 44 4.47 26.71 2.57
N SER A 45 4.86 27.92 2.17
CA SER A 45 4.45 29.17 2.84
C SER A 45 2.95 29.41 2.83
N ARG A 46 2.24 28.92 1.80
CA ARG A 46 0.77 29.00 1.68
C ARG A 46 -0.01 27.95 2.49
N TRP A 47 0.66 26.97 3.10
CA TRP A 47 -0.04 25.94 3.85
C TRP A 47 -0.60 26.48 5.15
N SER A 48 -1.78 25.99 5.52
CA SER A 48 -2.33 26.21 6.86
C SER A 48 -1.45 25.54 7.91
N LEU A 49 -1.53 26.02 9.15
CA LEU A 49 -0.86 25.41 10.30
C LEU A 49 -1.25 23.92 10.44
N ARG A 50 -2.54 23.61 10.24
CA ARG A 50 -3.05 22.24 10.29
C ARG A 50 -2.39 21.34 9.25
N GLN A 51 -2.27 21.79 8.01
CA GLN A 51 -1.59 21.03 6.95
C GLN A 51 -0.11 20.81 7.29
N ALA A 52 0.61 21.85 7.69
CA ALA A 52 2.03 21.76 8.02
C ALA A 52 2.31 20.75 9.14
N VAL A 53 1.53 20.81 10.23
CA VAL A 53 1.64 19.90 11.37
C VAL A 53 1.19 18.49 11.00
N ALA A 54 0.08 18.32 10.28
CA ALA A 54 -0.41 17.01 9.85
C ALA A 54 0.58 16.30 8.92
N THR A 55 1.16 17.01 7.95
CA THR A 55 2.19 16.44 7.07
C THR A 55 3.45 16.05 7.86
N ARG A 56 3.85 16.84 8.86
CA ARG A 56 4.98 16.52 9.75
C ARG A 56 4.70 15.27 10.58
N ALA A 57 3.50 15.17 11.16
CA ALA A 57 3.06 14.00 11.90
C ALA A 57 3.00 12.75 11.00
N LEU A 58 2.43 12.86 9.79
CA LEU A 58 2.36 11.76 8.82
C LEU A 58 3.75 11.27 8.42
N ARG A 59 4.67 12.18 8.05
CA ARG A 59 6.07 11.83 7.74
C ARG A 59 6.75 11.10 8.89
N THR A 60 6.45 11.53 10.12
CA THR A 60 7.03 10.92 11.31
C THR A 60 6.45 9.53 11.56
N ALA A 61 5.13 9.37 11.45
CA ALA A 61 4.48 8.06 11.55
C ALA A 61 5.01 7.09 10.49
N LEU A 62 5.11 7.55 9.24
CA LEU A 62 5.71 6.80 8.13
C LEU A 62 7.11 6.31 8.46
N TRP A 63 7.99 7.20 8.95
CA TRP A 63 9.35 6.83 9.33
C TRP A 63 9.39 5.74 10.40
N HIS A 64 8.56 5.85 11.46
CA HIS A 64 8.50 4.82 12.51
C HIS A 64 7.94 3.50 11.98
N PHE A 65 6.94 3.55 11.09
CA PHE A 65 6.41 2.36 10.43
C PHE A 65 7.46 1.68 9.53
N SER A 66 8.31 2.45 8.86
CA SER A 66 9.44 1.92 8.11
C SER A 66 10.45 1.26 9.02
N PHE A 67 10.86 1.97 10.06
CA PHE A 67 11.90 1.53 10.98
C PHE A 67 11.53 0.23 11.70
N MET A 68 10.28 0.10 12.13
CA MET A 68 9.77 -1.10 12.83
C MET A 68 9.39 -2.27 11.91
N ARG A 69 9.54 -2.15 10.59
CA ARG A 69 9.22 -3.20 9.63
C ARG A 69 7.85 -3.87 9.90
N VAL A 70 6.81 -3.08 10.18
CA VAL A 70 5.48 -3.63 10.55
C VAL A 70 4.91 -4.50 9.41
N ASN A 71 5.02 -5.81 9.46
CA ASN A 71 4.48 -6.61 8.35
C ASN A 71 2.93 -6.51 8.28
N THR A 72 2.38 -6.26 7.10
CA THR A 72 0.94 -6.42 6.84
C THR A 72 0.78 -7.77 6.14
N PRO A 73 0.05 -8.73 6.74
CA PRO A 73 -0.12 -10.04 6.12
C PRO A 73 -0.83 -9.88 4.78
N LEU A 74 -0.27 -10.52 3.75
CA LEU A 74 -0.93 -10.61 2.45
C LEU A 74 -2.18 -11.48 2.60
N ILE A 75 -3.34 -10.93 2.23
CA ILE A 75 -4.62 -11.64 2.32
C ILE A 75 -4.70 -12.59 1.12
N LEU A 76 -4.49 -13.88 1.39
CA LEU A 76 -4.56 -14.93 0.35
C LEU A 76 -5.90 -15.68 0.35
N GLN A 77 -6.79 -15.38 1.30
CA GLN A 77 -8.08 -16.03 1.41
C GLN A 77 -9.20 -15.00 1.28
N PRO A 78 -10.20 -15.24 0.40
CA PRO A 78 -11.28 -14.31 0.20
C PRO A 78 -12.17 -14.24 1.45
N THR A 79 -12.54 -13.03 1.84
CA THR A 79 -13.68 -12.85 2.77
C THR A 79 -15.00 -13.14 2.05
N ALA A 80 -16.10 -13.27 2.80
CA ALA A 80 -17.42 -13.54 2.22
C ALA A 80 -17.85 -12.52 1.15
N LYS A 81 -17.37 -11.27 1.23
CA LYS A 81 -17.67 -10.19 0.28
C LYS A 81 -16.80 -10.21 -0.99
N GLU A 82 -15.65 -10.88 -0.93
CA GLU A 82 -14.66 -10.94 -2.00
C GLU A 82 -14.68 -12.28 -2.74
N LYS A 83 -15.59 -13.17 -2.32
CA LYS A 83 -15.73 -14.51 -2.87
C LYS A 83 -16.08 -14.42 -4.35
N GLY A 84 -15.20 -14.96 -5.20
CA GLY A 84 -15.32 -14.92 -6.66
C GLY A 84 -14.58 -13.75 -7.33
N LEU A 85 -14.24 -12.69 -6.58
CA LEU A 85 -13.46 -11.55 -7.10
C LEU A 85 -11.96 -11.75 -6.86
N LEU A 86 -11.59 -12.26 -5.68
CA LEU A 86 -10.19 -12.53 -5.35
C LEU A 86 -9.69 -13.77 -6.09
N VAL A 87 -8.59 -13.61 -6.82
CA VAL A 87 -7.85 -14.70 -7.46
C VAL A 87 -6.44 -14.75 -6.92
N THR A 88 -5.99 -15.97 -6.63
CA THR A 88 -4.62 -16.24 -6.21
C THR A 88 -3.78 -16.58 -7.44
N ILE A 89 -2.63 -15.93 -7.59
CA ILE A 89 -1.70 -16.12 -8.70
C ILE A 89 -0.40 -16.73 -8.13
N PRO A 90 -0.07 -18.00 -8.47
CA PRO A 90 1.17 -18.61 -8.05
C PRO A 90 2.37 -18.02 -8.80
N PRO A 91 3.59 -18.11 -8.24
CA PRO A 91 4.80 -17.74 -8.98
C PRO A 91 5.00 -18.63 -10.20
N SER A 92 5.71 -18.11 -11.19
CA SER A 92 6.03 -18.85 -12.42
C SER A 92 6.98 -20.00 -12.11
N THR A 93 6.66 -21.19 -12.61
CA THR A 93 7.54 -22.37 -12.54
C THR A 93 8.52 -22.45 -13.71
N LYS A 94 8.38 -21.55 -14.71
CA LYS A 94 9.27 -21.51 -15.87
C LYS A 94 10.61 -20.89 -15.49
N GLY A 95 11.69 -21.62 -15.77
CA GLY A 95 13.07 -21.13 -15.58
C GLY A 95 13.36 -19.90 -16.45
N GLY A 96 14.19 -18.99 -15.93
CA GLY A 96 14.61 -17.77 -16.63
C GLY A 96 13.58 -16.64 -16.67
N VAL A 97 12.43 -16.76 -15.98
CA VAL A 97 11.44 -15.68 -15.88
C VAL A 97 11.87 -14.61 -14.87
N TYR A 98 12.49 -15.03 -13.77
CA TYR A 98 13.05 -14.13 -12.77
C TYR A 98 14.52 -13.94 -13.09
N MET A 99 14.91 -12.71 -13.44
CA MET A 99 16.28 -12.36 -13.82
C MET A 99 16.69 -11.03 -13.19
N GLY A 100 18.00 -10.79 -13.10
CA GLY A 100 18.55 -9.53 -12.58
C GLY A 100 18.15 -9.32 -11.12
N ILE A 101 17.56 -8.17 -10.81
CA ILE A 101 17.13 -7.83 -9.44
C ILE A 101 16.04 -8.76 -8.87
N CYS A 102 15.39 -9.55 -9.72
CA CYS A 102 14.37 -10.51 -9.32
C CYS A 102 14.95 -11.92 -9.04
N ASP A 103 16.23 -12.15 -9.32
CA ASP A 103 16.94 -13.41 -9.05
C ASP A 103 17.88 -13.21 -7.86
N ASP A 104 17.29 -13.25 -6.66
CA ASP A 104 17.98 -13.03 -5.39
C ASP A 104 17.98 -14.32 -4.54
N GLU A 105 19.05 -14.56 -3.77
CA GLU A 105 19.18 -15.77 -2.94
C GLU A 105 18.21 -15.77 -1.74
N GLU A 106 17.94 -14.61 -1.16
CA GLU A 106 17.10 -14.43 0.03
C GLU A 106 15.65 -14.10 -0.34
N VAL A 107 15.42 -13.31 -1.39
CA VAL A 107 14.09 -12.86 -1.82
C VAL A 107 13.57 -13.74 -2.96
N LYS A 108 12.66 -14.67 -2.63
CA LYS A 108 12.04 -15.56 -3.62
C LYS A 108 10.62 -15.10 -4.01
N PRO A 109 10.20 -15.34 -5.27
CA PRO A 109 8.83 -15.09 -5.69
C PRO A 109 7.82 -15.87 -4.85
N GLU A 110 6.80 -15.16 -4.36
CA GLU A 110 5.73 -15.76 -3.56
C GLU A 110 4.39 -15.66 -4.29
N LYS A 111 3.44 -16.47 -3.84
CA LYS A 111 2.05 -16.42 -4.26
C LYS A 111 1.46 -15.05 -3.94
N ILE A 112 0.87 -14.41 -4.96
CA ILE A 112 0.18 -13.12 -4.82
C ILE A 112 -1.32 -13.27 -5.06
N CYS A 113 -2.08 -12.20 -4.84
CA CYS A 113 -3.49 -12.13 -5.17
C CYS A 113 -3.81 -10.92 -6.05
N GLY A 114 -4.85 -11.06 -6.86
CA GLY A 114 -5.46 -10.00 -7.64
C GLY A 114 -6.98 -10.01 -7.49
N TYR A 115 -7.63 -8.92 -7.88
CA TYR A 115 -9.07 -8.79 -7.83
C TYR A 115 -9.64 -8.54 -9.22
N TRP A 116 -10.67 -9.29 -9.57
CA TRP A 116 -11.53 -8.95 -10.69
C TRP A 116 -12.45 -7.80 -10.32
N TYR A 117 -12.60 -6.85 -11.23
CA TYR A 117 -13.49 -5.72 -11.06
C TYR A 117 -14.17 -5.36 -12.39
N PRO A 118 -15.48 -5.00 -12.39
CA PRO A 118 -16.40 -4.90 -11.24
C PRO A 118 -17.02 -6.24 -10.80
N SER A 119 -16.98 -7.25 -11.66
CA SER A 119 -17.54 -8.59 -11.43
C SER A 119 -16.47 -9.65 -11.59
N ALA A 120 -16.74 -10.86 -11.12
CA ALA A 120 -15.87 -12.01 -11.33
C ALA A 120 -15.70 -12.29 -12.83
N PHE A 121 -14.52 -12.73 -13.24
CA PHE A 121 -14.29 -13.17 -14.62
C PHE A 121 -15.15 -14.40 -14.93
N ASN A 122 -15.90 -14.32 -16.03
CA ASN A 122 -16.69 -15.42 -16.57
C ASN A 122 -16.20 -15.72 -17.99
N GLU A 123 -15.64 -16.91 -18.20
CA GLU A 123 -15.04 -17.28 -19.49
C GLU A 123 -16.05 -17.21 -20.65
N ASP A 124 -17.32 -17.53 -20.42
CA ASP A 124 -18.35 -17.52 -21.45
C ASP A 124 -18.77 -16.10 -21.84
N GLU A 125 -18.87 -15.20 -20.85
CA GLU A 125 -19.31 -13.83 -21.05
C GLU A 125 -18.18 -12.88 -21.46
N ASP A 126 -16.95 -13.16 -21.02
CA ASP A 126 -15.78 -12.30 -21.23
C ASP A 126 -14.89 -12.76 -22.39
N ARG A 127 -15.28 -13.84 -23.08
CA ARG A 127 -14.60 -14.31 -24.29
C ARG A 127 -14.56 -13.19 -25.34
N GLY A 128 -13.36 -12.81 -25.75
CA GLY A 128 -13.13 -11.75 -26.74
C GLY A 128 -13.12 -10.32 -26.18
N LYS A 129 -13.37 -10.12 -24.87
CA LYS A 129 -13.17 -8.82 -24.22
C LYS A 129 -11.69 -8.57 -23.94
N LYS A 130 -11.31 -7.29 -23.90
CA LYS A 130 -9.95 -6.89 -23.52
C LYS A 130 -9.82 -6.91 -22.00
N ILE A 131 -8.79 -7.58 -21.53
CA ILE A 131 -8.46 -7.66 -20.11
C ILE A 131 -7.29 -6.71 -19.85
N VAL A 132 -7.49 -5.76 -18.95
CA VAL A 132 -6.49 -4.79 -18.51
C VAL A 132 -5.98 -5.20 -17.13
N LEU A 133 -4.69 -5.48 -17.03
CA LEU A 133 -4.03 -5.68 -15.75
C LEU A 133 -3.50 -4.35 -15.24
N HIS A 134 -4.07 -3.85 -14.15
CA HIS A 134 -3.70 -2.60 -13.52
C HIS A 134 -2.93 -2.86 -12.22
N PHE A 135 -1.71 -2.36 -12.16
CA PHE A 135 -0.92 -2.32 -10.94
C PHE A 135 -1.04 -0.93 -10.34
N HIS A 136 -1.59 -0.83 -9.13
CA HIS A 136 -1.59 0.44 -8.43
C HIS A 136 -0.17 0.92 -8.15
N GLY A 137 0.05 2.22 -8.40
CA GLY A 137 1.18 2.93 -7.84
C GLY A 137 1.09 2.95 -6.31
N GLY A 138 2.24 3.15 -5.66
CA GLY A 138 2.33 3.12 -4.21
C GLY A 138 3.69 2.75 -3.67
N ALA A 139 4.69 2.56 -4.56
CA ALA A 139 6.06 2.19 -4.21
C ALA A 139 6.14 0.92 -3.33
N TYR A 140 5.15 0.02 -3.47
CA TYR A 140 4.99 -1.17 -2.63
C TYR A 140 4.92 -0.84 -1.12
N TRP A 141 4.50 0.40 -0.80
CA TRP A 141 4.50 0.94 0.54
C TRP A 141 3.15 0.75 1.23
N ARG A 142 3.24 0.38 2.51
CA ARG A 142 2.16 -0.09 3.37
C ARG A 142 1.09 0.98 3.68
N PHE A 143 -0.06 0.90 3.01
CA PHE A 143 -1.39 1.19 3.56
C PHE A 143 -2.38 0.24 2.87
N GLY A 144 -3.21 -0.47 3.65
CA GLY A 144 -3.85 -1.73 3.25
C GLY A 144 -5.03 -1.62 2.26
N GLY A 145 -5.24 -2.71 1.51
CA GLY A 145 -6.28 -2.87 0.48
C GLY A 145 -7.66 -3.35 0.97
N TRP A 146 -8.05 -3.10 2.23
CA TRP A 146 -9.31 -3.66 2.78
C TRP A 146 -10.57 -2.81 2.49
N GLU A 147 -10.43 -1.60 1.95
CA GLU A 147 -11.55 -0.72 1.54
C GLU A 147 -11.66 -0.53 0.02
N SER A 148 -10.77 -1.14 -0.78
CA SER A 148 -10.57 -0.79 -2.19
C SER A 148 -11.60 -1.37 -3.17
N GLY A 149 -12.49 -2.26 -2.71
CA GLY A 149 -13.60 -2.76 -3.54
C GLY A 149 -14.63 -1.69 -3.94
N ARG A 150 -14.67 -0.55 -3.23
CA ARG A 150 -15.50 0.61 -3.61
C ARG A 150 -14.76 1.63 -4.48
N ASP A 151 -13.44 1.68 -4.41
CA ASP A 151 -12.64 2.71 -5.09
C ASP A 151 -12.30 2.36 -6.54
N ALA A 152 -12.44 1.09 -6.95
CA ALA A 152 -12.24 0.71 -8.34
C ALA A 152 -13.31 1.26 -9.30
N ALA A 153 -14.48 1.68 -8.78
CA ALA A 153 -15.46 2.47 -9.54
C ALA A 153 -14.92 3.86 -9.88
N GLU A 154 -14.07 4.40 -9.01
CA GLU A 154 -13.53 5.75 -9.10
C GLU A 154 -12.26 5.80 -9.98
N ILE A 155 -11.52 4.70 -10.11
CA ILE A 155 -10.37 4.55 -11.03
C ILE A 155 -10.79 4.68 -12.51
N SER A 156 -12.01 4.29 -12.87
CA SER A 156 -12.52 4.55 -14.23
C SER A 156 -12.78 6.04 -14.51
N CYS A 157 -12.80 6.89 -13.47
CA CYS A 157 -13.13 8.30 -13.54
C CYS A 157 -11.93 9.23 -13.20
N TYR A 158 -10.96 8.77 -12.41
CA TYR A 158 -9.90 9.60 -11.83
C TYR A 158 -8.53 9.42 -12.51
N TYR A 159 -8.32 10.11 -13.64
CA TYR A 159 -6.98 10.40 -14.15
C TYR A 159 -6.28 11.58 -13.44
N GLU A 160 -6.86 12.16 -12.38
CA GLU A 160 -6.17 13.16 -11.55
C GLU A 160 -6.43 12.95 -10.06
N CYS A 161 -5.36 13.01 -9.24
CA CYS A 161 -5.34 13.02 -7.77
C CYS A 161 -5.30 11.66 -7.01
N ILE A 162 -4.06 11.21 -6.79
CA ILE A 162 -3.41 11.01 -5.46
C ILE A 162 -4.06 10.03 -4.43
N TRP A 163 -3.29 8.96 -4.14
CA TRP A 163 -3.34 7.94 -3.05
C TRP A 163 -4.40 6.83 -3.12
N THR A 164 -4.03 5.64 -3.64
CA THR A 164 -4.78 4.38 -3.40
C THR A 164 -3.84 3.18 -3.49
N CYS A 165 -3.71 2.38 -2.42
CA CYS A 165 -2.63 1.40 -2.21
C CYS A 165 -3.09 -0.07 -2.14
N CYS A 166 -2.36 -0.91 -2.89
CA CYS A 166 -2.29 -2.38 -2.90
C CYS A 166 -3.56 -3.20 -3.18
N GLY A 167 -3.98 -3.16 -4.45
CA GLY A 167 -4.59 -4.28 -5.15
C GLY A 167 -4.05 -4.33 -6.58
N ALA A 168 -3.68 -5.50 -7.11
CA ALA A 168 -3.59 -5.66 -8.55
C ALA A 168 -5.03 -5.90 -9.03
N PHE A 169 -5.55 -5.00 -9.85
CA PHE A 169 -6.89 -5.14 -10.41
C PHE A 169 -6.78 -5.68 -11.82
N VAL A 170 -7.72 -6.54 -12.16
CA VAL A 170 -7.92 -6.94 -13.55
C VAL A 170 -9.27 -6.37 -13.99
N VAL A 171 -9.21 -5.39 -14.90
CA VAL A 171 -10.38 -4.66 -15.42
C VAL A 171 -10.67 -5.19 -16.82
N ALA A 172 -11.86 -5.76 -17.02
CA ALA A 172 -12.34 -6.08 -18.36
C ALA A 172 -12.93 -4.81 -19.00
N LEU A 173 -12.31 -4.31 -20.07
CA LEU A 173 -12.89 -3.22 -20.86
C LEU A 173 -13.78 -3.82 -21.95
N GLY A 174 -15.10 -3.56 -21.84
CA GLY A 174 -16.05 -3.85 -22.90
C GLY A 174 -15.73 -3.00 -24.12
N GLY A 175 -15.37 -3.64 -25.24
CA GLY A 175 -15.28 -2.96 -26.52
C GLY A 175 -16.67 -2.62 -27.01
N SER A 176 -16.98 -1.33 -27.17
CA SER A 176 -18.01 -0.90 -28.11
C SER A 176 -17.49 -1.25 -29.50
N GLY A 177 -18.02 -2.32 -30.10
CA GLY A 177 -17.82 -2.58 -31.51
C GLY A 177 -18.52 -1.51 -32.33
N GLU A 178 -17.77 -0.85 -33.20
CA GLU A 178 -18.29 -0.33 -34.47
C GLU A 178 -18.45 -1.49 -35.47
#